data_AF-A0A3P5ZA81-F1
#
_entry.id   AF-A0A3P5ZA81-F1
#
_cell.length_a   1.000
_cell.length_b   1.000
_cell.length_c   1.000
_cell.angle_alpha   90.00
_cell.angle_beta   90.00
_cell.angle_gamma   90.00
#
_symmetry.space_group_name_H-M   'P 1'
#
loop_
_entity.id
_entity.type
_entity.pdbx_description
1 polymer ?
#
loop_
_entity_poly.entity_id
_entity_poly.type
_entity_poly.pdbx_seq_one_letter_code
_entity_poly.pdbx_strand_id
1 'polypeptide(L)' 'RAGVAWIFSDTIGNCINQGTTTFNSISSPLIAEAIALRAGVLSAVNLEYPKLKAFSDNLTLIRAINNDM' A
#
# COMPACT_ATOMS: atom_id res chain seq x y z
N ARG A 1 3.03 -17.92 0.46
CA ARG A 1 4.04 -16.85 0.52
C ARG A 1 3.70 -15.76 -0.49
N ALA A 2 3.71 -14.49 -0.12
CA ALA A 2 3.45 -13.37 -1.01
C ALA A 2 4.51 -12.28 -0.81
N GLY A 3 4.94 -11.65 -1.89
CA GLY A 3 5.76 -10.45 -1.85
C GLY A 3 4.84 -9.23 -1.90
N VAL A 4 5.12 -8.23 -1.07
CA VAL A 4 4.45 -6.95 -1.13
C VAL A 4 5.49 -5.86 -1.28
N ALA A 5 5.13 -4.82 -2.01
CA ALA A 5 5.97 -3.66 -2.22
C ALA A 5 5.11 -2.40 -2.25
N TRP A 6 5.73 -1.27 -1.93
CA TRP A 6 5.13 0.05 -2.05
C TRP A 6 6.19 1.04 -2.52
N ILE A 7 5.73 2.06 -3.24
CA ILE A 7 6.56 3.12 -3.80
C ILE A 7 5.87 4.45 -3.47
N PHE A 8 6.65 5.38 -2.95
CA PHE A 8 6.26 6.78 -2.81
C PHE A 8 6.87 7.56 -3.95
N SER A 9 6.03 8.31 -4.64
CA SER A 9 6.46 9.22 -5.69
C SER A 9 6.08 10.65 -5.36
N ASP A 10 6.87 11.62 -5.82
CA ASP A 10 6.50 13.03 -5.78
C ASP A 10 5.39 13.34 -6.80
N THR A 11 4.96 14.60 -6.85
CA THR A 11 3.92 15.07 -7.77
C THR A 11 4.31 14.99 -9.25
N ILE A 12 5.59 14.82 -9.55
CA ILE A 12 6.17 14.74 -10.90
C ILE A 12 6.39 13.26 -11.29
N GLY A 13 6.24 12.33 -10.35
CA GLY A 13 6.40 10.89 -10.53
C GLY A 13 7.78 10.35 -10.12
N ASN A 14 8.67 11.17 -9.57
CA ASN A 14 9.97 10.69 -9.11
C ASN A 14 9.81 9.84 -7.86
N CYS A 15 10.44 8.65 -7.83
CA CYS A 15 10.47 7.80 -6.65
C CYS A 15 11.24 8.51 -5.53
N ILE A 16 10.54 8.86 -4.45
CA ILE A 16 11.13 9.45 -3.24
C ILE A 16 11.64 8.34 -2.33
N ASN A 17 10.85 7.28 -2.17
CA ASN A 17 11.14 6.18 -1.27
C ASN A 17 10.37 4.93 -1.70
N GLN A 18 10.89 3.75 -1.40
CA GLN A 18 10.23 2.49 -1.69
C GLN A 18 10.58 1.44 -0.64
N GLY A 19 9.70 0.45 -0.50
CA GLY A 19 9.90 -0.66 0.43
C GLY A 19 9.34 -1.96 -0.14
N THR A 20 9.88 -3.07 0.36
CA THR A 20 9.43 -4.41 0.03
C THR A 20 9.52 -5.31 1.25
N THR A 21 8.60 -6.26 1.36
CA THR A 21 8.67 -7.31 2.36
C THR A 21 7.99 -8.57 1.85
N THR A 22 8.27 -9.70 2.50
CA THR A 22 7.68 -10.98 2.15
C THR A 22 6.93 -11.56 3.33
N PHE A 23 5.76 -12.11 3.06
CA PHE A 23 4.92 -12.75 4.06
C PHE A 23 4.77 -14.23 3.72
N ASN A 24 5.09 -15.09 4.68
CA ASN A 24 5.11 -16.54 4.45
C ASN A 24 3.70 -17.14 4.33
N SER A 25 2.74 -16.63 5.11
CA SER A 25 1.39 -17.18 5.21
C SER A 25 0.34 -16.13 4.89
N ILE A 26 -0.02 -16.00 3.61
CA ILE A 26 -1.14 -15.18 3.15
C ILE A 26 -2.15 -16.10 2.49
N SER A 27 -3.41 -16.00 2.93
CA SER A 27 -4.51 -16.90 2.56
C SER A 27 -5.22 -16.50 1.27
N SER A 28 -4.99 -15.28 0.76
CA SER A 28 -5.63 -14.77 -0.47
C SER A 28 -4.83 -13.61 -1.09
N PRO A 29 -4.81 -13.47 -2.43
CA PRO A 29 -4.24 -12.30 -3.10
C PRO A 29 -4.83 -10.96 -2.61
N LEU A 30 -6.14 -10.93 -2.32
CA LEU A 30 -6.80 -9.72 -1.78
C LEU A 30 -6.20 -9.29 -0.44
N ILE A 31 -5.80 -10.26 0.39
CA ILE A 31 -5.15 -9.99 1.67
C ILE A 31 -3.72 -9.48 1.44
N ALA A 32 -3.02 -10.00 0.43
CA ALA A 32 -1.68 -9.51 0.08
C ALA A 32 -1.70 -8.03 -0.33
N GLU A 33 -2.69 -7.62 -1.13
CA GLU A 33 -2.86 -6.23 -1.57
C GLU A 33 -3.20 -5.31 -0.39
N ALA A 34 -4.11 -5.73 0.50
CA ALA A 34 -4.42 -4.99 1.72
C ALA A 34 -3.19 -4.84 2.64
N ILE A 35 -2.37 -5.88 2.75
CA ILE A 35 -1.12 -5.84 3.49
C ILE A 35 -0.11 -4.90 2.82
N ALA A 36 0.02 -4.92 1.50
CA ALA A 36 0.89 -4.02 0.75
C ALA A 36 0.54 -2.56 1.01
N LEU A 37 -0.75 -2.22 0.93
CA LEU A 37 -1.24 -0.88 1.22
C LEU A 37 -0.99 -0.48 2.67
N ARG A 38 -1.27 -1.38 3.64
CA ARG A 38 -1.02 -1.13 5.06
C ARG A 38 0.47 -0.88 5.34
N ALA A 39 1.35 -1.66 4.73
CA ALA A 39 2.79 -1.49 4.89
C ALA A 39 3.26 -0.15 4.31
N GLY A 40 2.75 0.24 3.13
CA GLY A 40 2.95 1.57 2.57
C GLY A 40 2.47 2.68 3.52
N VAL A 41 1.25 2.61 4.04
CA VAL A 41 0.75 3.63 4.98
C VAL A 41 1.62 3.71 6.25
N LEU A 42 2.04 2.58 6.82
CA LEU A 42 2.91 2.58 7.99
C LEU A 42 4.27 3.22 7.69
N SER A 43 4.86 2.93 6.54
CA SER A 43 6.08 3.60 6.10
C SER A 43 5.89 5.10 5.89
N ALA A 44 4.73 5.54 5.38
CA ALA A 44 4.43 6.97 5.23
C ALA A 44 4.34 7.69 6.58
N VAL A 45 3.75 7.04 7.59
CA VAL A 45 3.71 7.55 8.97
C VAL A 45 5.11 7.69 9.55
N ASN A 46 5.96 6.68 9.39
CA ASN A 46 7.35 6.74 9.86
C ASN A 46 8.20 7.81 9.14
N LEU A 47 7.84 8.15 7.90
CA LEU A 47 8.47 9.21 7.11
C LEU A 47 7.80 10.58 7.29
N GLU A 48 6.81 10.68 8.20
CA GLU A 48 6.07 11.90 8.51
C GLU A 48 5.38 12.54 7.29
N TYR A 49 4.89 11.73 6.35
CA TYR A 49 4.14 12.23 5.19
C TYR A 49 2.69 12.56 5.59
N PRO A 50 2.28 13.85 5.64
CA PRO A 50 0.99 14.25 6.20
C PRO A 50 -0.18 14.02 5.24
N LYS A 51 0.10 13.88 3.94
CA LYS A 51 -0.89 13.65 2.89
C LYS A 51 -0.37 12.57 1.96
N LEU A 52 -1.16 11.53 1.78
CA LEU A 52 -0.84 10.42 0.90
C LEU A 52 -1.98 10.20 -0.09
N LYS A 53 -1.64 9.96 -1.36
CA LYS A 53 -2.56 9.42 -2.35
C LYS A 53 -2.09 8.01 -2.67
N ALA A 54 -2.84 7.02 -2.20
CA ALA A 54 -2.54 5.62 -2.47
C ALA A 54 -3.34 5.12 -3.67
N PHE A 55 -2.73 4.21 -4.44
CA PHE A 55 -3.35 3.56 -5.58
C PHE A 55 -3.29 2.05 -5.36
N SER A 56 -4.39 1.36 -5.66
CA SER A 56 -4.50 -0.09 -5.61
C SER A 56 -5.37 -0.54 -6.78
N ASP A 57 -5.10 -1.73 -7.30
CA ASP A 57 -5.94 -2.44 -8.27
C ASP A 57 -7.08 -3.23 -7.59
N ASN A 58 -7.06 -3.35 -6.27
CA ASN A 58 -8.12 -4.01 -5.50
C ASN A 58 -9.32 -3.08 -5.29
N LEU A 59 -10.30 -3.18 -6.18
CA LEU A 59 -11.53 -2.36 -6.11
C LEU A 59 -12.28 -2.54 -4.78
N THR A 60 -12.30 -3.75 -4.22
CA THR A 60 -12.96 -4.03 -2.93
C THR A 60 -12.28 -3.27 -1.79
N LEU A 61 -10.95 -3.26 -1.78
CA LEU A 61 -10.15 -2.51 -0.80
C LEU A 61 -10.37 -1.01 -0.94
N ILE A 62 -10.37 -0.49 -2.17
CA ILE A 62 -10.62 0.93 -2.45
C ILE A 62 -12.00 1.36 -1.92
N ARG A 63 -13.04 0.58 -2.22
CA ARG A 63 -14.41 0.85 -1.76
C ARG A 63 -14.52 0.80 -0.24
N ALA A 64 -13.94 -0.22 0.39
CA ALA A 64 -13.94 -0.37 1.84
C ALA A 64 -13.24 0.81 2.55
N ILE A 65 -12.14 1.32 1.99
CA ILE A 65 -11.41 2.46 2.56
C ILE A 65 -12.15 3.79 2.33
N ASN A 66 -12.73 3.98 1.15
CA ASN A 66 -13.49 5.17 0.83
C ASN A 66 -14.88 5.20 1.49
N ASN A 67 -15.24 4.15 2.24
CA ASN A 67 -16.56 3.98 2.85
C ASN A 67 -17.71 4.07 1.82
N ASP A 68 -17.45 3.58 0.61
CA ASP A 68 -18.37 3.51 -0.52
C ASP A 68 -18.94 2.09 -0.57
N MET A 69 -19.92 1.82 0.32
CA MET A 69 -20.65 0.55 0.42
C MET A 69 -21.97 0.59 -0.34
#